data_AF-A0AAV2H9G3-F1
#
_entry.id   AF-A0AAV2H9G3-F1
#
_cell.length_a   1.000
_cell.length_b   1.000
_cell.length_c   1.000
_cell.angle_alpha   90.00
_cell.angle_beta   90.00
_cell.angle_gamma   90.00
#
_symmetry.space_group_name_H-M   'P 1'
#
loop_
_entity.id
_entity.type
_entity.pdbx_description
1 polymer ?
#
loop_
_entity_poly.entity_id
_entity_poly.type
_entity_poly.pdbx_seq_one_letter_code
_entity_poly.pdbx_strand_id
1 'polypeptide(L)'
;KKQIDDILDQVRAEFKRDVLVGVHVRRGDFLSTRNQNLGYGVAKTSYFTKAMDRMRSMLNGTNVTFVVASDDLKWCQENLNFTDVRILEPASPPLHFGVLANCDHVILAGGSYGWWSAWLANGIIIYYDKFLVKGTWVMDGVTLQDYYPPGWIALGD
;
A
#
# COMPACT_ATOMS: atom_id res chain seq x y z
N LYS A 1 -15.50 7.21 -11.32
CA LYS A 1 -16.01 5.89 -10.92
C LYS A 1 -15.85 4.87 -12.05
N LYS A 2 -16.51 5.04 -13.20
CA LYS A 2 -16.36 4.16 -14.38
C LYS A 2 -14.90 3.75 -14.70
N GLN A 3 -13.97 4.70 -14.82
CA GLN A 3 -12.56 4.38 -15.13
C GLN A 3 -11.86 3.52 -14.06
N ILE A 4 -12.23 3.67 -12.79
CA ILE A 4 -11.69 2.85 -11.69
C ILE A 4 -12.21 1.42 -11.83
N ASP A 5 -13.52 1.29 -12.05
CA ASP A 5 -14.19 0.00 -12.24
C ASP A 5 -13.59 -0.74 -13.45
N ASP A 6 -13.40 -0.04 -14.57
CA ASP A 6 -12.78 -0.58 -15.79
C ASP A 6 -11.36 -1.13 -15.52
N ILE A 7 -10.55 -0.42 -14.73
CA ILE A 7 -9.19 -0.88 -14.36
C ILE A 7 -9.26 -2.14 -13.51
N LEU A 8 -10.10 -2.14 -12.47
CA LEU A 8 -10.21 -3.29 -11.56
C LEU A 8 -10.73 -4.53 -12.29
N ASP A 9 -11.72 -4.36 -13.18
CA ASP A 9 -12.28 -5.45 -13.97
C ASP A 9 -11.28 -5.99 -14.99
N GLN A 10 -10.46 -5.12 -15.60
CA GLN A 10 -9.36 -5.56 -16.44
C GLN A 10 -8.36 -6.42 -15.67
N VAL A 11 -7.97 -6.01 -14.45
CA VAL A 11 -7.05 -6.80 -13.62
C VAL A 11 -7.66 -8.14 -13.23
N ARG A 12 -8.94 -8.18 -12.85
CA ARG A 12 -9.65 -9.43 -12.54
C ARG A 12 -9.66 -10.38 -13.74
N ALA A 13 -9.94 -9.85 -14.94
CA ALA A 13 -9.97 -10.63 -16.17
C ALA A 13 -8.59 -11.17 -16.57
N GLU A 14 -7.54 -10.35 -16.46
CA GLU A 14 -6.16 -10.72 -16.82
C GLU A 14 -5.65 -11.87 -15.95
N PHE A 15 -5.85 -11.78 -14.63
CA PHE A 15 -5.29 -12.75 -13.70
C PHE A 15 -6.24 -13.94 -13.43
N LYS A 16 -7.52 -13.83 -13.81
CA LYS A 16 -8.60 -14.77 -13.41
C LYS A 16 -8.65 -14.91 -11.88
N ARG A 17 -8.64 -13.75 -11.21
CA ARG A 17 -8.53 -13.62 -9.76
C ARG A 17 -9.61 -12.70 -9.23
N ASP A 18 -10.21 -13.11 -8.12
CA ASP A 18 -11.39 -12.43 -7.59
C ASP A 18 -11.03 -11.40 -6.51
N VAL A 19 -9.91 -11.63 -5.79
CA VAL A 19 -9.50 -10.78 -4.67
C VAL A 19 -8.35 -9.87 -5.07
N LEU A 20 -8.58 -8.56 -4.98
CA LEU A 20 -7.59 -7.53 -5.26
C LEU A 20 -7.07 -6.91 -3.97
N VAL A 21 -5.75 -6.92 -3.80
CA VAL A 21 -5.07 -6.23 -2.69
C VAL A 21 -4.38 -5.00 -3.25
N GLY A 22 -4.83 -3.81 -2.85
CA GLY A 22 -4.16 -2.56 -3.19
C GLY A 22 -2.83 -2.44 -2.46
N VAL A 23 -1.75 -2.10 -3.15
CA VAL A 23 -0.43 -1.91 -2.54
C VAL A 23 0.02 -0.48 -2.82
N HIS A 24 0.01 0.33 -1.76
CA HIS A 24 0.52 1.70 -1.81
C HIS A 24 1.99 1.72 -1.45
N VAL A 25 2.83 1.99 -2.46
CA VAL A 25 4.26 2.24 -2.31
C VAL A 25 4.48 3.75 -2.30
N ARG A 26 5.18 4.25 -1.27
CA ARG A 26 5.47 5.68 -1.14
C ARG A 26 6.94 5.88 -0.87
N ARG A 27 7.62 6.53 -1.81
CA ARG A 27 9.08 6.69 -1.78
C ARG A 27 9.51 8.11 -2.12
N GLY A 28 8.98 8.68 -3.20
CA GLY A 28 9.44 9.90 -3.86
C GLY A 28 10.10 10.93 -2.96
N ASP A 29 9.32 11.83 -2.36
CA ASP A 29 9.85 12.89 -1.49
C ASP A 29 10.35 12.37 -0.13
N PHE A 30 9.87 11.21 0.32
CA PHE A 30 10.32 10.61 1.59
C PHE A 30 11.75 10.05 1.56
N LEU A 31 12.34 9.89 0.37
CA LEU A 31 13.77 9.62 0.23
C LEU A 31 14.65 10.85 0.52
N SER A 32 14.07 12.05 0.63
CA SER A 32 14.84 13.26 0.91
C SER A 32 15.35 13.29 2.36
N THR A 33 16.56 13.83 2.56
CA THR A 33 17.15 14.04 3.90
C THR A 33 16.23 14.84 4.81
N ARG A 34 15.51 15.83 4.26
CA ARG A 34 14.55 16.63 5.01
C ARG A 34 13.47 15.75 5.65
N ASN A 35 12.80 14.91 4.86
CA ASN A 35 11.72 14.07 5.37
C ASN A 35 12.23 12.97 6.32
N GLN A 36 13.42 12.44 6.08
CA GLN A 36 14.03 11.48 7.02
C GLN A 36 14.41 12.13 8.35
N ASN A 37 14.89 13.38 8.35
CA ASN A 37 15.17 14.12 9.58
C ASN A 37 13.89 14.46 10.37
N LEU A 38 12.74 14.64 9.70
CA LEU A 38 11.44 14.75 10.37
C LEU A 38 11.00 13.40 10.97
N GLY A 39 11.57 12.29 10.50
CA GLY A 39 11.34 10.93 10.95
C GLY A 39 10.27 10.17 10.19
N TYR A 40 10.09 10.49 8.90
CA TYR A 40 9.31 9.64 8.02
C TYR A 40 10.18 8.48 7.51
N GLY A 41 9.83 7.26 7.88
CA GLY A 41 10.48 6.05 7.41
C GLY A 41 10.02 5.68 6.00
N VAL A 42 10.92 5.05 5.24
CA VAL A 42 10.64 4.53 3.89
C VAL A 42 10.62 3.01 3.93
N ALA A 43 9.52 2.42 3.47
CA ALA A 43 9.38 0.97 3.41
C ALA A 43 10.35 0.35 2.41
N LYS A 44 11.00 -0.74 2.82
CA LYS A 44 11.92 -1.52 1.98
C LYS A 44 11.18 -2.61 1.22
N THR A 45 11.83 -3.19 0.20
CA THR A 45 11.33 -4.36 -0.53
C THR A 45 10.94 -5.50 0.43
N SER A 46 11.73 -5.74 1.48
CA SER A 46 11.45 -6.78 2.48
C SER A 46 10.12 -6.59 3.20
N TYR A 47 9.70 -5.35 3.48
CA TYR A 47 8.39 -5.09 4.04
C TYR A 47 7.28 -5.52 3.08
N PHE A 48 7.36 -5.10 1.81
CA PHE A 48 6.35 -5.44 0.82
C PHE A 48 6.27 -6.95 0.59
N THR A 49 7.41 -7.64 0.50
CA THR A 49 7.45 -9.10 0.40
C THR A 49 6.76 -9.76 1.59
N LYS A 50 7.13 -9.38 2.82
CA LYS A 50 6.51 -9.90 4.04
C LYS A 50 5.00 -9.62 4.12
N ALA A 51 4.58 -8.41 3.73
CA ALA A 51 3.18 -8.02 3.74
C ALA A 51 2.36 -8.80 2.71
N MET A 52 2.88 -8.97 1.49
CA MET A 52 2.25 -9.78 0.45
C MET A 52 2.15 -11.25 0.86
N ASP A 53 3.21 -11.83 1.44
CA ASP A 53 3.18 -13.19 1.96
C ASP A 53 2.18 -13.37 3.10
N ARG A 54 2.07 -12.36 3.98
CA ARG A 54 1.08 -12.35 5.05
C ARG A 54 -0.35 -12.33 4.49
N MET A 55 -0.61 -11.50 3.47
CA MET A 55 -1.92 -11.49 2.79
C MET A 55 -2.23 -12.82 2.13
N ARG A 56 -1.27 -13.42 1.40
CA ARG A 56 -1.43 -14.75 0.80
C ARG A 56 -1.78 -15.80 1.84
N SER A 57 -1.12 -15.78 2.99
CA SER A 57 -1.39 -16.70 4.09
C SER A 57 -2.77 -16.50 4.72
N MET A 58 -3.18 -15.25 4.94
CA MET A 58 -4.49 -14.93 5.53
C MET A 58 -5.65 -15.23 4.59
N LEU A 59 -5.43 -15.09 3.28
CA LEU A 59 -6.39 -15.30 2.21
C LEU A 59 -6.21 -16.65 1.52
N ASN A 60 -5.62 -17.62 2.23
CA ASN A 60 -5.35 -18.95 1.69
C ASN A 60 -6.64 -19.58 1.13
N GLY A 61 -6.53 -20.18 -0.06
CA GLY A 61 -7.68 -20.72 -0.80
C GLY A 61 -8.38 -19.70 -1.71
N THR A 62 -7.95 -18.44 -1.73
CA THR A 62 -8.35 -17.45 -2.73
C THR A 62 -7.23 -17.19 -3.73
N ASN A 63 -7.58 -16.67 -4.90
CA ASN A 63 -6.62 -16.26 -5.91
C ASN A 63 -6.43 -14.75 -5.80
N VAL A 64 -5.32 -14.31 -5.20
CA VAL A 64 -5.05 -12.90 -4.86
C VAL A 64 -4.24 -12.21 -5.96
N THR A 65 -4.63 -11.00 -6.39
CA THR A 65 -3.77 -10.11 -7.21
C THR A 65 -3.41 -8.87 -6.41
N PHE A 66 -2.15 -8.48 -6.43
CA PHE A 66 -1.67 -7.24 -5.82
C PHE A 66 -1.63 -6.12 -6.86
N VAL A 67 -2.39 -5.05 -6.63
CA VAL A 67 -2.46 -3.89 -7.53
C VAL A 67 -1.61 -2.76 -6.94
N VAL A 68 -0.45 -2.50 -7.55
CA VAL A 68 0.55 -1.57 -7.02
C VAL A 68 0.36 -0.17 -7.60
N ALA A 69 0.16 0.81 -6.71
CA ALA A 69 0.19 2.23 -7.03
C ALA A 69 1.37 2.89 -6.29
N SER A 70 2.08 3.79 -6.96
CA SER A 70 3.31 4.38 -6.43
C SER A 70 3.60 5.75 -7.03
N ASP A 71 4.30 6.57 -6.26
CA ASP A 71 5.00 7.76 -6.77
C ASP A 71 6.38 7.45 -7.37
N ASP A 72 6.81 6.19 -7.32
CA ASP A 72 8.05 5.64 -7.87
C ASP A 72 7.77 4.28 -8.54
N LEU A 73 7.13 4.32 -9.71
CA LEU A 73 6.73 3.11 -10.47
C LEU A 73 7.93 2.31 -10.97
N LYS A 74 9.02 3.00 -11.35
CA LYS A 74 10.26 2.36 -11.80
C LYS A 74 10.83 1.45 -10.71
N TRP A 75 10.93 1.95 -9.48
CA TRP A 75 11.39 1.13 -8.37
C TRP A 75 10.48 -0.08 -8.13
N CYS A 76 9.16 0.08 -8.28
CA CYS A 76 8.22 -1.02 -8.13
C CYS A 76 8.46 -2.12 -9.18
N GLN A 77 8.71 -1.75 -10.44
CA GLN A 77 9.00 -2.70 -11.51
C GLN A 77 10.28 -3.51 -11.24
N GLU A 78 11.29 -2.86 -10.66
CA GLU A 78 12.57 -3.50 -10.33
C GLU A 78 12.49 -4.40 -9.09
N ASN A 79 11.60 -4.08 -8.13
CA ASN A 79 11.62 -4.70 -6.79
C ASN A 79 10.40 -5.57 -6.46
N LEU A 80 9.28 -5.39 -7.17
CA LEU A 80 8.01 -6.07 -6.91
C LEU A 80 7.55 -6.92 -8.11
N ASN A 81 8.50 -7.53 -8.81
CA ASN A 81 8.24 -8.37 -9.97
C ASN A 81 7.82 -9.79 -9.57
N PHE A 82 6.55 -9.93 -9.16
CA PHE A 82 5.93 -11.22 -8.83
C PHE A 82 4.82 -11.55 -9.83
N THR A 83 4.53 -12.84 -10.02
CA THR A 83 3.54 -13.32 -11.00
C THR A 83 2.10 -12.95 -10.66
N ASP A 84 1.86 -12.48 -9.44
CA ASP A 84 0.56 -12.06 -8.91
C ASP A 84 0.49 -10.55 -8.65
N VAL A 85 1.44 -9.78 -9.20
CA VAL A 85 1.50 -8.32 -9.05
C VAL A 85 1.18 -7.65 -10.38
N ARG A 86 0.28 -6.67 -10.32
CA ARG A 86 -0.01 -5.71 -11.39
C ARG A 86 0.40 -4.31 -10.95
N ILE A 87 1.45 -3.77 -11.56
CA ILE A 87 1.83 -2.36 -11.36
C ILE A 87 0.96 -1.49 -12.27
N LEU A 88 0.32 -0.46 -11.70
CA LEU A 88 -0.49 0.46 -12.48
C LEU A 88 0.38 1.34 -13.38
N GLU A 89 -0.14 1.61 -14.58
CA GLU A 89 0.46 2.59 -15.49
C GLU A 89 0.42 4.01 -14.88
N PRO A 90 1.31 4.91 -15.32
CA PRO A 90 1.28 6.32 -14.92
C PRO A 90 -0.11 6.93 -15.14
N ALA A 91 -0.69 7.49 -14.08
CA ALA A 91 -1.97 8.16 -14.14
C ALA A 91 -2.06 9.26 -13.09
N SER A 92 -3.20 9.95 -13.04
CA SER A 92 -3.41 11.00 -12.04
C SER A 92 -3.49 10.40 -10.62
N PRO A 93 -2.98 11.12 -9.59
CA PRO A 93 -3.08 10.65 -8.21
C PRO A 93 -4.50 10.31 -7.75
N PRO A 94 -5.56 11.07 -8.12
CA PRO A 94 -6.93 10.69 -7.78
C PRO A 94 -7.40 9.35 -8.39
N LEU A 95 -6.91 9.00 -9.59
CA LEU A 95 -7.28 7.72 -10.21
C LEU A 95 -6.66 6.54 -9.46
N HIS A 96 -5.35 6.58 -9.20
CA HIS A 96 -4.67 5.57 -8.39
C HIS A 96 -5.27 5.47 -6.97
N PHE A 97 -5.66 6.60 -6.39
CA PHE A 97 -6.28 6.64 -5.07
C PHE A 97 -7.61 5.90 -5.10
N GLY A 98 -8.42 6.17 -6.11
CA GLY A 98 -9.68 5.49 -6.35
C GLY A 98 -9.50 3.99 -6.54
N VAL A 99 -8.48 3.56 -7.29
CA VAL A 99 -8.17 2.12 -7.46
C VAL A 99 -7.84 1.48 -6.12
N LEU A 100 -6.91 2.05 -5.34
CA LEU A 100 -6.55 1.53 -4.01
C LEU A 100 -7.77 1.46 -3.07
N ALA A 101 -8.57 2.52 -3.03
CA ALA A 101 -9.75 2.62 -2.17
C ALA A 101 -10.89 1.66 -2.56
N ASN A 102 -10.86 1.09 -3.77
CA ASN A 102 -11.84 0.11 -4.25
C ASN A 102 -11.27 -1.32 -4.34
N CYS A 103 -10.04 -1.55 -3.86
CA CYS A 103 -9.54 -2.90 -3.64
C CYS A 103 -10.21 -3.56 -2.42
N ASP A 104 -10.19 -4.89 -2.39
CA ASP A 104 -10.81 -5.69 -1.32
C ASP A 104 -10.04 -5.62 -0.01
N HIS A 105 -8.72 -5.37 -0.10
CA HIS A 105 -7.75 -5.25 1.01
C HIS A 105 -6.66 -4.25 0.62
N VAL A 106 -5.89 -3.74 1.60
CA VAL A 106 -4.78 -2.80 1.31
C VAL A 106 -3.53 -3.09 2.14
N ILE A 107 -2.37 -2.99 1.49
CA ILE A 107 -1.04 -2.87 2.10
C ILE A 107 -0.57 -1.42 1.88
N LEU A 108 -0.21 -0.68 2.94
CA LEU A 108 0.29 0.70 2.82
C LEU A 108 1.67 0.91 3.42
N ALA A 109 2.51 1.70 2.73
CA ALA A 109 3.83 2.12 3.20
C ALA A 109 3.80 3.34 4.14
N GLY A 110 2.69 4.09 4.19
CA GLY A 110 2.52 5.31 4.99
C GLY A 110 2.02 6.52 4.20
N GLY A 111 1.93 7.67 4.88
CA GLY A 111 1.45 8.95 4.34
C GLY A 111 -0.07 9.06 4.29
N SER A 112 -0.59 10.29 4.25
CA SER A 112 -2.04 10.56 4.25
C SER A 112 -2.76 9.95 3.04
N TYR A 113 -2.11 9.92 1.88
CA TYR A 113 -2.65 9.30 0.66
C TYR A 113 -2.94 7.80 0.88
N GLY A 114 -1.95 7.03 1.33
CA GLY A 114 -2.11 5.61 1.61
C GLY A 114 -3.05 5.33 2.77
N TRP A 115 -3.01 6.18 3.80
CA TRP A 115 -3.89 6.07 4.96
C TRP A 115 -5.36 6.22 4.56
N TRP A 116 -5.71 7.27 3.82
CA TRP A 116 -7.09 7.49 3.39
C TRP A 116 -7.56 6.48 2.36
N SER A 117 -6.69 6.00 1.46
CA SER A 117 -7.08 4.93 0.55
C SER A 117 -7.37 3.63 1.30
N ALA A 118 -6.57 3.31 2.32
CA ALA A 118 -6.77 2.11 3.14
C ALA A 118 -8.00 2.21 4.06
N TRP A 119 -8.28 3.40 4.59
CA TRP A 119 -9.49 3.67 5.38
C TRP A 119 -10.78 3.48 4.57
N LEU A 120 -10.76 3.84 3.29
CA LEU A 120 -11.90 3.71 2.39
C LEU A 120 -12.03 2.31 1.78
N ALA A 121 -10.92 1.57 1.70
CA ALA A 121 -10.94 0.18 1.28
C ALA A 121 -11.59 -0.71 2.35
N ASN A 122 -12.13 -1.84 1.90
CA ASN A 122 -12.68 -2.83 2.81
C ASN A 122 -11.60 -3.81 3.28
N GLY A 123 -11.97 -4.69 4.22
CA GLY A 123 -11.22 -5.89 4.56
C GLY A 123 -9.95 -5.68 5.38
N ILE A 124 -8.92 -6.49 5.10
CA ILE A 124 -7.66 -6.53 5.84
C ILE A 124 -6.76 -5.37 5.41
N ILE A 125 -6.24 -4.65 6.40
CA ILE A 125 -5.28 -3.57 6.19
C ILE A 125 -3.97 -3.91 6.89
N ILE A 126 -2.86 -3.91 6.14
CA ILE A 126 -1.49 -4.05 6.68
C ILE A 126 -0.74 -2.74 6.46
N TYR A 127 -0.17 -2.17 7.53
CA TYR A 127 0.58 -0.92 7.46
C TYR A 127 2.03 -1.08 7.90
N TYR A 128 2.90 -0.23 7.34
CA TYR A 128 4.31 -0.17 7.69
C TYR A 128 4.50 0.49 9.06
N ASP A 129 4.91 -0.30 10.05
CA ASP A 129 4.98 0.13 11.45
C ASP A 129 6.14 1.09 11.76
N LYS A 130 7.09 1.23 10.82
CA LYS A 130 8.23 2.16 10.90
C LYS A 130 8.04 3.41 10.03
N PHE A 131 6.83 3.68 9.52
CA PHE A 131 6.57 4.93 8.80
C PHE A 131 6.77 6.17 9.69
N LEU A 132 6.31 6.11 10.94
CA LEU A 132 6.50 7.18 11.92
C LEU A 132 7.60 6.77 12.91
N VAL A 133 8.79 7.38 12.78
CA VAL A 133 9.94 7.02 13.61
C VAL A 133 9.78 7.57 15.03
N LYS A 134 9.90 6.71 16.04
CA LYS A 134 9.81 7.10 17.45
C LYS A 134 10.93 8.08 17.82
N GLY A 135 10.58 9.11 18.59
CA GLY A 135 11.56 10.09 19.09
C GLY A 135 11.91 11.19 18.08
N THR A 136 11.19 11.31 16.97
CA THR A 136 11.35 12.40 15.99
C THR A 136 10.14 13.34 16.00
N TRP A 137 10.26 14.44 15.26
CA TRP A 137 9.22 15.46 15.16
C TRP A 137 7.86 14.92 14.67
N VAL A 138 7.85 13.95 13.75
CA VAL A 138 6.59 13.39 13.23
C VAL A 138 5.75 12.67 14.30
N MET A 139 6.39 12.23 15.38
CA MET A 139 5.72 11.56 16.50
C MET A 139 5.37 12.51 17.65
N ASP A 140 5.69 13.81 17.53
CA ASP A 140 5.36 14.79 18.55
C ASP A 140 3.84 15.01 18.62
N GLY A 141 3.26 14.74 19.80
CA GLY A 141 1.81 14.79 20.01
C GLY A 141 0.99 13.69 19.31
N VAL A 142 1.63 12.66 18.74
CA VAL A 142 0.94 11.55 18.05
C VAL A 142 0.79 10.34 18.96
N THR A 143 -0.46 9.92 19.18
CA THR A 143 -0.79 8.60 19.74
C THR A 143 -1.01 7.62 18.58
N LEU A 144 -0.19 6.56 18.50
CA LEU A 144 -0.30 5.59 17.39
C LEU A 144 -1.65 4.88 17.33
N GLN A 145 -2.30 4.68 18.48
CA GLN A 145 -3.62 4.07 18.58
C GLN A 145 -4.74 4.97 18.04
N ASP A 146 -4.53 6.30 18.04
CA ASP A 146 -5.45 7.25 17.43
C ASP A 146 -5.17 7.40 15.93
N TYR A 147 -3.91 7.20 15.54
CA TYR A 147 -3.49 7.28 14.13
C TYR A 147 -3.87 6.03 13.34
N TYR A 148 -3.71 4.83 13.89
CA TYR A 148 -4.05 3.58 13.21
C TYR A 148 -5.32 2.96 13.82
N PRO A 149 -6.38 2.75 13.01
CA PRO A 149 -7.63 2.19 13.49
C PRO A 149 -7.46 0.78 14.08
N PRO A 150 -8.26 0.42 15.10
CA PRO A 150 -8.29 -0.96 15.60
C PRO A 150 -8.53 -1.96 14.48
N GLY A 151 -7.80 -3.09 14.51
CA GLY A 151 -7.90 -4.16 13.52
C GLY A 151 -6.93 -4.03 12.34
N TRP A 152 -6.30 -2.87 12.14
CA TRP A 152 -5.19 -2.75 11.20
C TRP A 152 -3.95 -3.49 11.73
N ILE A 153 -3.25 -4.17 10.84
CA ILE A 153 -2.12 -5.04 11.18
C ILE A 153 -0.81 -4.27 10.97
N ALA A 154 -0.10 -4.02 12.05
CA ALA A 154 1.25 -3.47 12.02
C ALA A 154 2.24 -4.51 11.49
N LEU A 155 3.10 -4.13 10.55
CA LEU A 155 4.17 -5.00 10.07
C LEU A 155 5.44 -4.20 9.76
N GLY A 156 6.58 -4.72 10.19
CA GLY A 156 7.91 -4.19 9.89
C GLY A 156 8.68 -5.03 8.87
N ASP A 157 9.74 -4.43 8.33
CA ASP A 157 10.78 -5.08 7.55
C ASP A 157 11.68 -6.00 8.38
#